data_AF-A0A9E1IXK0-F1
#
_entry.id   AF-A0A9E1IXK0-F1
#
_cell.length_a   1.000
_cell.length_b   1.000
_cell.length_c   1.000
_cell.angle_alpha   90.00
_cell.angle_beta   90.00
_cell.angle_gamma   90.00
#
_symmetry.space_group_name_H-M   'P 1'
#
loop_
_entity.id
_entity.type
_entity.pdbx_description
1 polymer ?
#
loop_
_entity_poly.entity_id
_entity_poly.type
_entity_poly.pdbx_seq_one_letter_code
_entity_poly.pdbx_strand_id
1 'polypeptide(L)'
;MNLPPIIETDEIICQCYQVTEGTIRRAIAEKDLTEIESVTEACDAGGGCHSCHILIQFFIDEHEGKSTAMEDLVHNHAQKVKKKGILSRFFKKY
;
A
#
# COMPACT_ATOMS: atom_id res chain seq x y z
N MET A 1 17.59 -11.16 5.71
CA MET A 1 16.26 -11.47 5.14
C MET A 1 16.37 -11.26 3.65
N ASN A 2 16.07 -12.27 2.83
CA ASN A 2 16.07 -12.12 1.37
C ASN A 2 14.73 -11.52 0.98
N LEU A 3 14.73 -10.21 0.70
CA LEU A 3 13.60 -9.54 0.05
C LEU A 3 13.50 -10.12 -1.37
N PRO A 4 12.30 -10.52 -1.85
CA PRO A 4 12.14 -10.94 -3.23
C PRO A 4 12.61 -9.80 -4.17
N PRO A 5 13.17 -10.14 -5.35
CA PRO A 5 13.58 -9.12 -6.29
C PRO A 5 12.39 -8.23 -6.64
N ILE A 6 12.61 -6.92 -6.68
CA ILE A 6 11.62 -5.93 -7.13
C ILE A 6 11.30 -6.28 -8.58
N ILE A 7 10.14 -6.89 -8.84
CA ILE A 7 9.73 -7.28 -10.19
C ILE A 7 9.17 -6.02 -10.84
N GLU A 8 9.96 -5.39 -11.70
CA GLU A 8 9.43 -4.38 -12.62
C GLU A 8 8.52 -5.09 -13.63
N THR A 9 7.23 -4.78 -13.61
CA THR A 9 6.26 -5.32 -14.56
C THR A 9 5.94 -4.30 -15.66
N ASP A 10 5.55 -4.80 -16.84
CA ASP A 10 5.01 -3.99 -17.94
C ASP A 10 3.52 -3.61 -17.73
N GLU A 11 2.98 -3.80 -16.53
CA GLU A 11 1.58 -3.48 -16.23
C GLU A 11 1.36 -1.96 -16.24
N ILE A 12 0.35 -1.50 -16.98
CA ILE A 12 -0.01 -0.07 -17.04
C ILE A 12 -0.80 0.31 -15.79
N ILE A 13 -0.15 1.08 -14.92
CA ILE A 13 -0.74 1.59 -13.68
C ILE A 13 -1.45 2.92 -13.93
N CYS A 14 -0.83 3.83 -14.69
CA CYS A 14 -1.46 5.10 -15.04
C CYS A 14 -2.07 5.05 -16.45
N GLN A 15 -3.38 4.85 -16.52
CA GLN A 15 -4.08 4.76 -17.81
C GLN A 15 -4.14 6.10 -18.58
N CYS A 16 -4.04 7.24 -17.89
CA CYS A 16 -4.05 8.56 -18.56
C CYS A 16 -2.81 8.78 -19.44
N TYR A 17 -1.63 8.45 -18.91
CA TYR A 17 -0.34 8.71 -19.54
C TYR A 17 0.38 7.43 -19.98
N GLN A 18 -0.30 6.28 -19.88
CA GLN A 18 0.22 4.97 -20.29
C GLN A 18 1.56 4.61 -19.59
N VAL A 19 1.65 4.90 -18.29
CA VAL A 19 2.87 4.66 -17.48
C VAL A 19 2.79 3.32 -16.78
N THR A 20 3.85 2.53 -16.89
CA THR A 20 3.95 1.19 -16.31
C THR A 20 4.40 1.19 -14.85
N GLU A 21 4.13 0.10 -14.13
CA GLU A 21 4.63 -0.13 -12.77
C GLU A 21 6.16 -0.01 -12.71
N GLY A 22 6.88 -0.67 -13.63
CA GLY A 22 8.34 -0.59 -13.69
C GLY A 22 8.85 0.84 -13.84
N THR A 23 8.18 1.68 -14.63
CA THR A 23 8.56 3.09 -14.78
C THR A 23 8.38 3.88 -13.49
N ILE A 24 7.26 3.67 -12.78
CA ILE A 24 6.97 4.36 -11.52
C ILE A 24 7.95 3.92 -10.43
N ARG A 25 8.16 2.61 -10.26
CA ARG A 25 9.09 2.05 -9.27
C ARG A 25 10.52 2.52 -9.52
N ARG A 26 10.97 2.52 -10.77
CA ARG A 26 12.29 3.05 -11.13
C ARG A 26 12.42 4.54 -10.80
N ALA A 27 11.41 5.35 -11.14
CA ALA A 27 11.43 6.78 -10.84
C ALA A 27 11.51 7.06 -9.32
N ILE A 28 10.79 6.28 -8.51
CA ILE A 28 10.85 6.35 -7.05
C ILE A 28 12.25 5.99 -6.56
N ALA A 29 12.81 4.86 -6.99
CA ALA A 29 14.09 4.35 -6.50
C ALA A 29 15.31 5.16 -6.95
N GLU A 30 15.31 5.71 -8.17
CA GLU A 30 16.44 6.49 -8.69
C GLU A 30 16.63 7.83 -7.97
N LYS A 31 15.57 8.37 -7.36
CA LYS A 31 15.55 9.72 -6.77
C LYS A 31 15.08 9.74 -5.32
N ASP A 32 14.89 8.58 -4.70
CA ASP A 32 14.32 8.41 -3.36
C ASP A 32 13.02 9.23 -3.16
N LEU A 33 12.08 9.14 -4.12
CA LEU A 33 10.86 9.95 -4.08
C LEU A 33 9.91 9.48 -2.99
N THR A 34 9.45 10.41 -2.15
CA THR A 34 8.55 10.12 -1.02
C THR A 34 7.14 10.70 -1.19
N GLU A 35 6.88 11.43 -2.27
CA GLU A 35 5.62 12.15 -2.48
C GLU A 35 5.08 11.91 -3.90
N ILE A 36 3.75 11.80 -4.02
CA ILE A 36 3.07 11.54 -5.30
C ILE A 36 3.34 12.67 -6.31
N GLU A 37 3.42 13.92 -5.85
CA GLU A 37 3.72 15.07 -6.71
C GLU A 37 5.11 14.92 -7.35
N SER A 38 6.12 14.52 -6.57
CA SER A 38 7.47 14.29 -7.09
C SER A 38 7.52 13.10 -8.06
N VAL A 39 6.73 12.05 -7.82
CA VAL A 39 6.57 10.94 -8.79
C VAL A 39 5.92 11.42 -10.09
N THR A 40 4.91 12.29 -9.97
CA THR A 40 4.22 12.90 -11.11
C THR A 40 5.19 13.75 -11.93
N GLU A 41 6.01 14.59 -11.29
CA GLU A 41 7.04 15.37 -11.98
C GLU A 41 8.11 14.49 -12.65
N ALA A 42 8.38 13.31 -12.10
CA ALA A 42 9.40 12.42 -12.61
C ALA A 42 8.96 11.59 -13.83
N CYS A 43 7.68 11.21 -13.93
CA CYS A 43 7.21 10.27 -14.96
C CYS A 43 5.76 10.48 -15.44
N ASP A 44 5.15 11.63 -15.13
CA ASP A 44 3.76 12.03 -15.45
C ASP A 44 2.65 11.18 -14.80
N ALA A 45 2.99 10.02 -14.21
CA ALA A 45 2.04 9.16 -13.52
C ALA A 45 1.40 9.91 -12.34
N GLY A 46 0.07 9.98 -12.33
CA GLY A 46 -0.67 10.69 -11.30
C GLY A 46 -1.03 12.13 -11.64
N GLY A 47 -0.66 12.68 -12.80
CA GLY A 47 -1.05 14.04 -13.20
C GLY A 47 -2.47 14.20 -13.78
N GLY A 48 -3.22 13.10 -13.90
CA GLY A 48 -4.45 13.01 -14.71
C GLY A 48 -5.71 12.86 -13.84
N CYS A 49 -6.42 11.74 -13.98
CA CYS A 49 -7.64 11.48 -13.20
C CYS A 49 -7.39 11.06 -11.73
N HIS A 50 -6.13 10.92 -11.34
CA HIS A 50 -5.67 10.53 -9.99
C HIS A 50 -6.10 9.13 -9.51
N SER A 51 -6.73 8.29 -10.35
CA SER A 51 -7.16 6.94 -9.96
C SER A 51 -6.01 6.00 -9.57
N CYS A 52 -4.79 6.28 -10.04
CA CYS A 52 -3.58 5.52 -9.73
C CYS A 52 -2.85 5.98 -8.45
N HIS A 53 -3.27 7.08 -7.81
CA HIS A 53 -2.57 7.64 -6.64
C HIS A 53 -2.44 6.64 -5.48
N ILE A 54 -3.45 5.78 -5.27
CA ILE A 54 -3.39 4.74 -4.23
C ILE A 54 -2.25 3.75 -4.48
N LEU A 55 -2.05 3.35 -5.74
CA LEU A 55 -0.97 2.42 -6.11
C LEU A 55 0.39 3.12 -6.07
N ILE A 56 0.47 4.38 -6.51
CA ILE A 56 1.70 5.17 -6.39
C ILE A 56 2.11 5.31 -4.93
N GLN A 57 1.18 5.63 -4.02
CA GLN A 57 1.46 5.70 -2.59
C GLN A 57 1.93 4.36 -2.04
N PHE A 58 1.30 3.25 -2.46
CA PHE A 58 1.75 1.91 -2.06
C PHE A 58 3.20 1.64 -2.48
N PHE A 59 3.60 2.01 -3.70
CA PHE A 59 4.98 1.83 -4.16
C PHE A 59 5.98 2.71 -3.39
N ILE A 60 5.59 3.94 -3.02
CA ILE A 60 6.38 4.81 -2.15
C ILE A 60 6.56 4.17 -0.77
N ASP A 61 5.47 3.73 -0.15
CA ASP A 61 5.49 3.10 1.17
C ASP A 61 6.33 1.82 1.17
N GLU A 62 6.23 1.01 0.11
CA GLU A 62 7.06 -0.19 -0.08
C GLU A 62 8.55 0.19 -0.18
N HIS A 63 8.88 1.23 -0.95
CA HIS A 63 10.24 1.73 -1.12
C HIS A 63 10.84 2.26 0.19
N GLU A 64 10.06 2.99 1.00
CA GLU A 64 10.49 3.48 2.30
C GLU A 64 10.60 2.37 3.37
N GLY A 65 10.26 1.13 3.03
CA GLY A 65 10.20 0.04 4.00
C GLY A 65 9.05 0.21 5.00
N LYS A 66 8.07 1.07 4.70
CA LYS A 66 6.77 1.16 5.39
C LYS A 66 5.90 -0.01 4.92
N SER A 67 6.42 -1.22 5.09
CA SER A 67 5.56 -2.39 5.19
C SER A 67 4.75 -2.20 6.46
N THR A 68 3.55 -1.63 6.37
CA THR A 68 2.59 -1.81 7.46
C THR A 68 2.41 -3.31 7.55
N ALA A 69 3.08 -3.92 8.53
CA ALA A 69 3.02 -5.35 8.71
C ALA A 69 1.53 -5.65 8.87
N MET A 70 0.95 -6.29 7.86
CA MET A 70 -0.44 -6.72 7.88
C MET A 70 -0.70 -7.55 9.15
N GLU A 71 0.37 -8.20 9.64
CA GLU A 71 0.51 -8.84 10.96
C GLU A 71 0.19 -7.91 12.15
N ASP A 72 0.65 -6.65 12.16
CA ASP A 72 0.43 -5.70 13.27
C ASP A 72 -1.02 -5.21 13.34
N LEU A 73 -1.67 -4.98 12.19
CA LEU A 73 -3.07 -4.55 12.15
C LEU A 73 -4.02 -5.68 12.56
N VAL A 74 -3.72 -6.91 12.14
CA VAL A 74 -4.51 -8.10 12.53
C VAL A 74 -4.36 -8.41 14.03
N HIS A 75 -3.16 -8.26 14.61
CA HIS A 75 -2.96 -8.50 16.04
C HIS A 75 -3.69 -7.50 16.94
N ASN A 76 -3.81 -6.24 16.53
CA ASN A 76 -4.46 -5.21 17.34
C ASN A 76 -6.00 -5.27 17.31
N HIS A 77 -6.62 -5.76 16.24
CA HIS A 77 -8.09 -5.84 16.16
C HIS A 77 -8.69 -7.05 16.89
N ALA A 78 -7.92 -8.11 17.11
CA ALA A 78 -8.36 -9.29 17.89
C ALA A 78 -8.70 -8.96 19.36
N GLN A 79 -8.16 -7.87 19.90
CA GLN A 79 -8.36 -7.50 21.30
C GLN A 79 -9.69 -6.78 21.55
N LYS A 80 -10.30 -6.14 20.54
CA LYS A 80 -11.48 -5.26 20.73
C LYS A 80 -12.84 -5.97 20.64
N VAL A 81 -12.89 -7.20 20.11
CA VAL A 81 -14.13 -7.99 19.99
C VAL A 81 -14.57 -8.61 21.35
N LYS A 82 -13.70 -8.63 22.37
CA LYS A 82 -14.04 -9.11 23.72
C LYS A 82 -14.83 -8.06 24.54
N LYS A 83 -15.85 -7.40 23.98
CA LYS A 83 -16.82 -6.69 24.82
C LYS A 83 -17.70 -7.74 25.51
N LYS A 84 -17.43 -7.99 26.81
CA LYS A 84 -18.32 -8.71 27.72
C LYS A 84 -19.68 -7.97 27.81
N GLY A 85 -20.57 -8.18 26.85
CA GLY A 85 -21.91 -7.62 26.82
C GLY A 85 -22.95 -8.71 26.58
N ILE A 86 -24.02 -8.69 27.39
CA ILE A 86 -25.31 -9.43 27.34
C ILE A 86 -25.31 -10.96 27.11
N LEU A 87 -24.48 -11.48 26.22
CA LEU A 87 -24.39 -12.90 25.87
C LEU A 87 -23.75 -13.78 26.96
N SER A 88 -23.08 -13.20 27.95
CA SER A 88 -22.54 -13.96 29.09
C SER A 88 -23.62 -14.61 29.96
N ARG A 89 -24.88 -14.13 29.90
CA ARG A 89 -26.01 -14.73 30.64
C ARG A 89 -26.63 -15.92 29.94
N PHE A 90 -26.39 -16.13 28.65
CA PHE A 90 -27.01 -17.21 27.88
C PHE A 90 -26.24 -18.55 28.00
N PHE A 91 -24.91 -18.51 28.20
CA PHE A 91 -24.07 -19.72 28.24
C PHE A 91 -23.88 -20.32 29.64
N LYS A 92 -24.60 -19.86 30.68
CA LYS A 92 -24.52 -20.41 32.05
C LYS A 92 -25.73 -21.27 32.43
N LYS A 93 -26.55 -21.70 31.46
CA LYS A 93 -27.75 -22.49 31.72
C LYS A 93 -27.87 -23.75 30.83
N TYR A 94 -26.74 -24.38 30.53
CA TYR A 94 -26.67 -25.79 30.15
C TYR A 94 -25.48 -26.42 30.86
#